data_AF-A0A939EYY8-F1
#
_entry.id   AF-A0A939EYY8-F1
#
_cell.length_a   1.000
_cell.length_b   1.000
_cell.length_c   1.000
_cell.angle_alpha   90.00
_cell.angle_beta   90.00
_cell.angle_gamma   90.00
#
_symmetry.space_group_name_H-M   'P 1'
#
loop_
_entity.id
_entity.type
_entity.pdbx_description
1 polymer ?
#
loop_
_entity_poly.entity_id
_entity_poly.type
_entity_poly.pdbx_seq_one_letter_code
_entity_poly.pdbx_strand_id
1 'polypeptide(L)'
;MAPLLGVWPAVYIYQNYRQQAWRKLLQPVVLLILPFLLVDGAWTARNWVVSQQFIPLQTAYAGTPFPEDYLAARRFVAALGEDPVEWNSTSLMSWLIRPAPAPQAAPQPWQLTQQGTYDSLRWVRQRLQLARPSAGLLTATQNNGDSQAAAALRRFHDAVVQEKPWLYYVVAPLRLTYYLVLTGGGNSIFAWPFGELALWQKAIRLLFTCTHWLLMGAALCSYCWWPRPRSAGWLLVRLPPIFVILLFVVVLRYVEARYFIVVYPLALLTGTVWLTQLAGRIAPQLFRKSGKRNPLIP
;
A
#
# COMPACT_ATOMS: atom_id res chain seq x y z
N MET A 1 -13.29 3.46 5.32
CA MET A 1 -13.08 4.80 4.70
C MET A 1 -13.66 4.91 3.27
N ALA A 2 -14.72 4.16 2.94
CA ALA A 2 -15.49 4.32 1.71
C ALA A 2 -16.42 5.56 1.61
N PRO A 3 -16.86 6.26 2.70
CA PRO A 3 -17.95 7.23 2.55
C PRO A 3 -17.55 8.51 1.81
N LEU A 4 -16.30 8.96 1.88
CA LEU A 4 -15.88 10.21 1.21
C LEU A 4 -15.77 10.11 -0.31
N LEU A 5 -15.54 8.92 -0.86
CA LEU A 5 -15.56 8.69 -2.31
C LEU A 5 -16.99 8.57 -2.86
N GLY A 6 -17.97 8.24 -2.02
CA GLY A 6 -19.39 8.19 -2.39
C GLY A 6 -20.10 9.54 -2.33
N VAL A 7 -19.63 10.47 -1.50
CA VAL A 7 -20.24 11.81 -1.34
C VAL A 7 -20.26 12.58 -2.66
N TRP A 8 -19.25 12.43 -3.51
CA TRP A 8 -19.10 13.28 -4.71
C TRP A 8 -19.85 12.79 -5.95
N PRO A 9 -19.89 11.48 -6.28
CA PRO A 9 -20.89 10.94 -7.17
C PRO A 9 -22.31 11.26 -6.68
N ALA A 10 -22.55 11.20 -5.36
CA ALA A 10 -23.84 11.58 -4.79
C ALA A 10 -24.17 13.07 -5.00
N VAL A 11 -23.20 13.99 -4.86
CA VAL A 11 -23.38 15.42 -5.15
C VAL A 11 -23.57 15.68 -6.65
N TYR A 12 -22.81 15.01 -7.53
CA TYR A 12 -22.96 15.14 -8.98
C TYR A 12 -24.30 14.57 -9.48
N ILE A 13 -24.70 13.40 -8.98
CA ILE A 13 -26.03 12.81 -9.23
C ILE A 13 -27.11 13.76 -8.68
N TYR A 14 -26.95 14.26 -7.45
CA TYR A 14 -27.90 15.22 -6.86
C TYR A 14 -28.03 16.51 -7.68
N GLN A 15 -26.92 17.09 -8.14
CA GLN A 15 -26.93 18.33 -8.93
C GLN A 15 -27.54 18.12 -10.32
N ASN A 16 -27.20 17.05 -11.02
CA ASN A 16 -27.71 16.76 -12.36
C ASN A 16 -29.14 16.22 -12.38
N TYR A 17 -29.59 15.60 -11.29
CA TYR A 17 -30.92 14.97 -11.20
C TYR A 17 -31.87 15.67 -10.24
N ARG A 18 -31.48 16.80 -9.64
CA ARG A 18 -32.32 17.66 -8.78
C ARG A 18 -33.68 18.01 -9.39
N GLN A 19 -33.78 18.09 -10.72
CA GLN A 19 -35.00 18.44 -11.43
C GLN A 19 -35.84 17.22 -11.85
N GLN A 20 -35.33 15.99 -11.72
CA GLN A 20 -36.09 14.78 -12.03
C GLN A 20 -36.89 14.32 -10.81
N ALA A 21 -38.10 13.81 -11.02
CA ALA A 21 -38.91 13.23 -9.95
C ALA A 21 -38.09 12.13 -9.25
N TRP A 22 -37.96 12.20 -7.92
CA TRP A 22 -37.20 11.26 -7.08
C TRP A 22 -37.45 9.77 -7.38
N ARG A 23 -38.63 9.44 -7.91
CA ARG A 23 -39.00 8.09 -8.39
C ARG A 23 -38.07 7.57 -9.50
N LYS A 24 -37.59 8.44 -10.40
CA LYS A 24 -36.63 8.09 -11.47
C LYS A 24 -35.21 7.84 -10.95
N LEU A 25 -34.88 8.39 -9.79
CA LEU A 25 -33.60 8.15 -9.11
C LEU A 25 -33.63 6.90 -8.23
N LEU A 26 -34.80 6.51 -7.72
CA LEU A 26 -34.92 5.41 -6.78
C LEU A 26 -34.45 4.08 -7.40
N GLN A 27 -34.86 3.78 -8.64
CA GLN A 27 -34.51 2.54 -9.32
C GLN A 27 -32.98 2.39 -9.52
N PRO A 28 -32.24 3.35 -10.13
CA PRO A 28 -30.80 3.20 -10.29
C PRO A 28 -30.04 3.22 -8.97
N VAL A 29 -30.50 3.98 -7.96
CA VAL A 29 -29.89 3.97 -6.62
C VAL A 29 -30.08 2.62 -5.94
N VAL A 30 -31.28 2.04 -5.99
CA VAL A 30 -31.54 0.70 -5.45
C VAL A 30 -30.73 -0.35 -6.20
N LEU A 31 -30.73 -0.34 -7.53
CA LEU A 31 -29.94 -1.27 -8.33
C LEU A 31 -28.43 -1.13 -8.07
N LEU A 32 -27.95 0.07 -7.78
CA LEU A 32 -26.57 0.32 -7.40
C LEU A 32 -26.25 -0.19 -5.99
N ILE A 33 -27.10 0.11 -5.00
CA ILE A 33 -26.83 -0.16 -3.57
C ILE A 33 -27.14 -1.60 -3.17
N LEU A 34 -28.20 -2.19 -3.73
CA LEU A 34 -28.67 -3.54 -3.40
C LEU A 34 -27.58 -4.62 -3.45
N PRO A 35 -26.72 -4.73 -4.48
CA PRO A 35 -25.66 -5.75 -4.47
C PRO A 35 -24.68 -5.57 -3.31
N PHE A 36 -24.37 -4.33 -2.91
CA PHE A 36 -23.51 -4.07 -1.74
C PHE A 36 -24.20 -4.48 -0.44
N LEU A 37 -25.48 -4.15 -0.27
CA LEU A 37 -26.25 -4.55 0.92
C LEU A 37 -26.38 -6.08 1.04
N LEU A 38 -26.53 -6.81 -0.07
CA LEU A 38 -26.59 -8.27 -0.05
C LEU A 38 -25.25 -8.88 0.36
N VAL A 39 -24.14 -8.38 -0.19
CA VAL A 39 -22.79 -8.86 0.15
C VAL A 39 -22.42 -8.52 1.60
N ASP A 40 -22.62 -7.26 2.01
CA ASP A 40 -22.35 -6.83 3.38
C ASP A 40 -23.25 -7.55 4.37
N GLY A 41 -24.54 -7.73 4.05
CA GLY A 41 -25.49 -8.48 4.86
C GLY A 41 -25.07 -9.93 5.07
N ALA A 42 -24.67 -10.63 3.99
CA ALA A 42 -24.18 -12.02 4.08
C ALA A 42 -22.90 -12.13 4.92
N TRP A 43 -21.97 -11.19 4.75
CA TRP A 43 -20.75 -11.12 5.56
C TRP A 43 -21.04 -10.86 7.04
N THR A 44 -21.93 -9.91 7.33
CA THR A 44 -22.37 -9.56 8.68
C THR A 44 -23.03 -10.75 9.36
N ALA A 45 -23.89 -11.47 8.66
CA ALA A 45 -24.53 -12.68 9.17
C ALA A 45 -23.50 -13.76 9.51
N ARG A 46 -22.51 -13.98 8.63
CA ARG A 46 -21.40 -14.91 8.89
C ARG A 46 -20.60 -14.50 10.14
N ASN A 47 -20.31 -13.21 10.32
CA ASN A 47 -19.59 -12.74 11.51
C ASN A 47 -20.43 -12.90 12.77
N TRP A 48 -21.73 -12.60 12.72
CA TRP A 48 -22.62 -12.82 13.86
C TRP A 48 -22.59 -14.28 14.31
N VAL A 49 -22.67 -15.24 13.39
CA VAL A 49 -22.60 -16.67 13.70
C VAL A 49 -21.26 -17.05 14.33
N VAL A 50 -20.14 -16.56 13.79
CA VAL A 50 -18.79 -16.97 14.22
C VAL A 50 -18.32 -16.26 15.48
N SER A 51 -18.55 -14.96 15.61
CA SER A 51 -17.99 -14.12 16.67
C SER A 51 -19.03 -13.57 17.64
N GLN A 52 -20.33 -13.77 17.40
CA GLN A 52 -21.43 -13.21 18.21
C GLN A 52 -21.38 -11.68 18.29
N GLN A 53 -20.86 -11.03 17.24
CA GLN A 53 -20.72 -9.58 17.15
C GLN A 53 -21.31 -9.05 15.84
N PHE A 54 -22.00 -7.90 15.92
CA PHE A 54 -22.51 -7.21 14.75
C PHE A 54 -21.37 -6.43 14.06
N ILE A 55 -20.81 -7.04 13.02
CA ILE A 55 -19.66 -6.51 12.29
C ILE A 55 -20.10 -6.25 10.83
N PRO A 56 -20.73 -5.09 10.56
CA PRO A 56 -21.34 -4.78 9.25
C PRO A 56 -20.32 -4.56 8.13
N LEU A 57 -19.09 -4.24 8.51
CA LEU A 57 -17.95 -4.02 7.62
C LEU A 57 -16.74 -4.74 8.20
N GLN A 58 -15.70 -4.96 7.40
CA GLN A 58 -14.48 -5.60 7.86
C GLN A 58 -13.87 -4.82 9.04
N THR A 59 -13.96 -5.39 10.25
CA THR A 59 -13.08 -5.01 11.36
C THR A 59 -11.67 -5.49 11.03
N ALA A 60 -10.66 -4.80 11.55
CA ALA A 60 -9.29 -5.31 11.45
C ALA A 60 -9.29 -6.79 11.93
N TYR A 61 -8.90 -7.70 11.03
CA TYR A 61 -8.77 -9.13 11.30
C TYR A 61 -10.04 -9.85 11.78
N ALA A 62 -11.20 -9.47 11.22
CA ALA A 62 -12.49 -10.13 11.51
C ALA A 62 -12.86 -10.14 13.02
N GLY A 63 -12.39 -9.13 13.76
CA GLY A 63 -12.71 -8.92 15.18
C GLY A 63 -11.60 -9.34 16.13
N THR A 64 -10.50 -9.92 15.65
CA THR A 64 -9.38 -10.32 16.51
C THR A 64 -8.40 -9.16 16.69
N PRO A 65 -8.22 -8.63 17.92
CA PRO A 65 -7.21 -7.60 18.16
C PRO A 65 -5.82 -8.18 17.88
N PHE A 66 -4.95 -7.37 17.30
CA PHE A 66 -3.57 -7.78 17.15
C PHE A 66 -2.88 -7.85 18.52
N PRO A 67 -2.10 -8.92 18.77
CA PRO A 67 -1.20 -8.97 19.90
C PRO A 67 -0.27 -7.75 19.92
N GLU A 68 0.05 -7.28 21.13
CA GLU A 68 0.85 -6.07 21.33
C GLU A 68 2.25 -6.19 20.73
N ASP A 69 2.84 -7.37 20.81
CA ASP A 69 4.16 -7.70 20.26
C ASP A 69 4.19 -7.64 18.72
N TYR A 70 3.11 -8.07 18.07
CA TYR A 70 2.92 -7.93 16.64
C TYR A 70 2.86 -6.45 16.23
N LEU A 71 2.07 -5.65 16.94
CA LEU A 71 1.97 -4.21 16.67
C LEU A 71 3.31 -3.51 16.90
N ALA A 72 4.05 -3.88 17.94
CA ALA A 72 5.38 -3.37 18.21
C ALA A 72 6.38 -3.76 17.11
N ALA A 73 6.36 -5.02 16.67
CA ALA A 73 7.21 -5.52 15.59
C ALA A 73 6.94 -4.76 14.30
N ARG A 74 5.67 -4.57 13.97
CA ARG A 74 5.23 -3.83 12.80
C ARG A 74 5.74 -2.38 12.80
N ARG A 75 5.58 -1.68 13.93
CA ARG A 75 6.05 -0.29 14.10
C ARG A 75 7.56 -0.20 13.98
N PHE A 76 8.29 -1.12 14.59
CA PHE A 76 9.74 -1.19 14.50
C PHE A 76 10.22 -1.41 13.06
N VAL A 77 9.66 -2.41 12.34
CA VAL A 77 10.00 -2.69 10.94
C VAL A 77 9.72 -1.48 10.04
N ALA A 78 8.57 -0.82 10.23
CA ALA A 78 8.23 0.37 9.46
C ALA A 78 9.10 1.58 9.81
N ALA A 79 9.62 1.68 11.04
CA ALA A 79 10.59 2.70 11.44
C ALA A 79 11.93 2.56 10.71
N LEU A 80 12.32 1.32 10.37
CA LEU A 80 13.50 1.02 9.54
C LEU A 80 13.27 1.26 8.04
N GLY A 81 12.04 1.58 7.63
CA GLY A 81 11.67 1.69 6.23
C GLY A 81 11.60 0.35 5.51
N GLU A 82 11.42 -0.75 6.24
CA GLU A 82 11.25 -2.09 5.69
C GLU A 82 9.77 -2.44 5.54
N ASP A 83 9.48 -3.45 4.73
CA ASP A 83 8.12 -3.95 4.52
C ASP A 83 7.58 -4.59 5.83
N PRO A 84 6.54 -4.01 6.47
CA PRO A 84 5.94 -4.53 7.68
C PRO A 84 4.88 -5.61 7.39
N VAL A 85 4.76 -6.08 6.14
CA VAL A 85 3.79 -7.10 5.73
C VAL A 85 4.34 -8.50 5.98
N GLU A 86 3.77 -9.18 6.97
CA GLU A 86 4.21 -10.51 7.40
C GLU A 86 4.06 -11.62 6.35
N TRP A 87 3.07 -11.52 5.47
CA TRP A 87 2.83 -12.56 4.45
C TRP A 87 3.69 -12.38 3.20
N ASN A 88 4.42 -11.27 3.09
CA ASN A 88 5.50 -11.17 2.13
C ASN A 88 6.71 -11.91 2.68
N SER A 89 7.07 -13.06 2.10
CA SER A 89 8.17 -13.91 2.57
C SER A 89 9.52 -13.20 2.61
N THR A 90 9.71 -12.19 1.77
CA THR A 90 10.95 -11.40 1.67
C THR A 90 11.00 -10.22 2.63
N SER A 91 9.96 -9.96 3.41
CA SER A 91 9.91 -8.84 4.34
C SER A 91 10.69 -9.08 5.63
N LEU A 92 11.19 -8.01 6.25
CA LEU A 92 11.80 -8.09 7.58
C LEU A 92 10.77 -8.52 8.65
N MET A 93 9.49 -8.18 8.45
CA MET A 93 8.42 -8.65 9.34
C MET A 93 8.30 -10.18 9.30
N SER A 94 8.33 -10.78 8.11
CA SER A 94 8.34 -12.24 7.93
C SER A 94 9.55 -12.87 8.64
N TRP A 95 10.73 -12.24 8.55
CA TRP A 95 11.92 -12.66 9.30
C TRP A 95 11.67 -12.66 10.82
N LEU A 96 11.08 -11.61 11.37
CA LEU A 96 10.85 -11.52 12.82
C LEU A 96 9.88 -12.59 13.34
N ILE A 97 8.77 -12.84 12.65
CA ILE A 97 7.65 -13.57 13.26
C ILE A 97 7.45 -14.99 12.74
N ARG A 98 7.95 -15.34 11.54
CA ARG A 98 7.68 -16.66 10.95
C ARG A 98 8.80 -17.66 11.22
N PRO A 99 8.50 -18.84 11.82
CA PRO A 99 9.45 -19.95 11.89
C PRO A 99 9.74 -20.41 10.44
N ALA A 100 11.01 -20.40 10.04
CA ALA A 100 11.39 -20.39 8.63
C ALA A 100 11.49 -21.81 8.01
N PRO A 101 11.07 -21.93 6.73
CA PRO A 101 11.94 -22.58 5.73
C PRO A 101 12.31 -21.68 4.53
N ALA A 102 11.78 -20.46 4.41
CA ALA A 102 11.99 -19.57 3.26
C ALA A 102 13.16 -18.57 3.46
N PRO A 103 13.78 -18.05 2.37
CA PRO A 103 14.78 -16.98 2.47
C PRO A 103 14.11 -15.71 2.99
N GLN A 104 14.46 -15.33 4.21
CA GLN A 104 13.94 -14.15 4.91
C GLN A 104 15.03 -13.07 4.96
N ALA A 105 14.66 -11.82 4.67
CA ALA A 105 15.60 -10.71 4.76
C ALA A 105 15.87 -10.35 6.23
N ALA A 106 17.07 -10.71 6.70
CA ALA A 106 17.57 -10.26 7.99
C ALA A 106 17.84 -8.74 7.96
N PRO A 107 17.78 -8.06 9.12
CA PRO A 107 18.11 -6.65 9.21
C PRO A 107 19.58 -6.43 8.80
N GLN A 108 19.82 -5.39 8.00
CA GLN A 108 21.14 -5.02 7.52
C GLN A 108 21.93 -4.28 8.62
N PRO A 109 23.27 -4.36 8.64
CA PRO A 109 24.08 -3.70 9.68
C PRO A 109 23.81 -2.20 9.84
N TRP A 110 23.57 -1.50 8.72
CA TRP A 110 23.25 -0.07 8.72
C TRP A 110 21.88 0.26 9.34
N GLN A 111 21.01 -0.74 9.59
CA GLN A 111 19.71 -0.58 10.24
C GLN A 111 19.78 -0.76 11.76
N LEU A 112 20.82 -1.41 12.27
CA LEU A 112 20.97 -1.74 13.69
C LEU A 112 21.32 -0.50 14.52
N THR A 113 20.83 -0.45 15.76
CA THR A 113 21.10 0.62 16.74
C THR A 113 21.92 0.07 17.91
N GLN A 114 22.35 0.94 18.83
CA GLN A 114 23.04 0.49 20.05
C GLN A 114 22.16 -0.44 20.88
N GLN A 115 20.86 -0.14 20.95
CA GLN A 115 19.89 -0.96 21.68
C GLN A 115 19.38 -2.15 20.87
N GLY A 116 19.18 -1.97 19.56
CA GLY A 116 18.68 -2.97 18.61
C GLY A 116 19.81 -3.63 17.83
N THR A 117 20.71 -4.34 18.51
CA THR A 117 21.78 -5.13 17.89
C THR A 117 21.22 -6.40 17.22
N TYR A 118 22.01 -7.04 16.36
CA TYR A 118 21.59 -8.28 15.70
C TYR A 118 21.22 -9.38 16.69
N ASP A 119 22.01 -9.57 17.75
CA ASP A 119 21.76 -10.59 18.77
C ASP A 119 20.49 -10.29 19.58
N SER A 120 20.25 -9.02 19.90
CA SER A 120 19.02 -8.60 20.58
C SER A 120 17.77 -8.86 19.73
N LEU A 121 17.85 -8.62 18.41
CA LEU A 121 16.77 -8.93 17.47
C LEU A 121 16.58 -10.43 17.28
N ARG A 122 17.66 -11.21 17.28
CA ARG A 122 17.60 -12.67 17.24
C ARG A 122 16.91 -13.23 18.48
N TRP A 123 17.18 -12.66 19.66
CA TRP A 123 16.49 -13.01 20.90
C TRP A 123 14.99 -12.69 20.81
N VAL A 124 14.61 -11.50 20.34
CA VAL A 124 13.19 -11.15 20.12
C VAL A 124 12.54 -12.11 19.14
N ARG A 125 13.20 -12.39 18.01
CA ARG A 125 12.72 -13.35 17.00
C ARG A 125 12.43 -14.71 17.61
N GLN A 126 13.34 -15.24 18.44
CA GLN A 126 13.15 -16.52 19.10
C GLN A 126 11.90 -16.52 19.99
N ARG A 127 11.62 -15.42 20.70
CA ARG A 127 10.41 -15.26 21.52
C ARG A 127 9.14 -15.23 20.68
N LEU A 128 9.13 -14.43 19.61
CA LEU A 128 7.98 -14.30 18.70
C LEU A 128 7.66 -15.59 17.94
N GLN A 129 8.66 -16.46 17.73
CA GLN A 129 8.52 -17.72 17.00
C GLN A 129 8.18 -18.91 17.90
N LEU A 130 8.06 -18.72 19.22
CA LEU A 130 7.53 -19.76 20.09
C LEU A 130 6.09 -20.09 19.65
N ALA A 131 5.81 -21.37 19.48
CA ALA A 131 4.53 -21.85 18.96
C ALA A 131 3.35 -21.26 19.75
N ARG A 132 2.50 -20.50 19.05
CA ARG A 132 1.23 -20.04 19.61
C ARG A 132 0.20 -21.16 19.46
N PRO A 133 -0.43 -21.62 20.55
CA PRO A 133 -1.51 -22.58 20.43
C PRO A 133 -2.62 -21.95 19.60
N SER A 134 -2.99 -22.61 18.50
CA SER A 134 -3.92 -22.11 17.49
C SER A 134 -5.36 -21.92 17.98
N ALA A 135 -5.69 -22.37 19.19
CA ALA A 135 -7.05 -22.30 19.75
C ALA A 135 -7.10 -22.28 21.30
N GLY A 136 -6.03 -21.91 21.99
CA GLY A 136 -5.96 -21.97 23.46
C GLY A 136 -5.82 -20.61 24.14
N LEU A 137 -6.29 -20.50 25.38
CA LEU A 137 -5.89 -19.41 26.29
C LEU A 137 -4.36 -19.38 26.36
N LEU A 138 -3.77 -18.21 26.09
CA LEU A 138 -2.32 -18.02 26.24
C LEU A 138 -1.93 -18.35 27.68
N THR A 139 -0.90 -19.16 27.84
CA THR A 139 -0.33 -19.42 29.17
C THR A 139 0.27 -18.13 29.75
N ALA A 140 0.29 -17.97 31.07
CA ALA A 140 0.92 -16.82 31.71
C ALA A 140 2.38 -16.61 31.25
N THR A 141 3.10 -17.71 30.99
CA THR A 141 4.46 -17.70 30.45
C THR A 141 4.54 -17.12 29.04
N GLN A 142 3.56 -17.40 28.17
CA GLN A 142 3.47 -16.82 26.82
C GLN A 142 3.17 -15.32 26.88
N ASN A 143 2.21 -14.90 27.72
CA ASN A 143 1.90 -13.48 27.90
C ASN A 143 3.13 -12.68 28.39
N ASN A 144 3.93 -13.28 29.28
CA ASN A 144 5.19 -12.66 29.73
C ASN A 144 6.24 -12.60 28.62
N GLY A 145 6.34 -13.63 27.76
CA GLY A 145 7.25 -13.61 26.61
C GLY A 145 6.88 -12.54 25.58
N ASP A 146 5.60 -12.45 25.23
CA ASP A 146 5.08 -11.50 24.24
C ASP A 146 5.25 -10.05 24.74
N SER A 147 4.91 -9.77 26.01
CA SER A 147 5.10 -8.44 26.59
C SER A 147 6.58 -8.02 26.66
N GLN A 148 7.49 -8.94 26.95
CA GLN A 148 8.93 -8.67 26.91
C GLN A 148 9.44 -8.39 25.48
N ALA A 149 8.96 -9.17 24.50
CA ALA A 149 9.29 -8.93 23.09
C ALA A 149 8.74 -7.58 22.61
N ALA A 150 7.50 -7.25 22.95
CA ALA A 150 6.87 -5.97 22.66
C ALA A 150 7.65 -4.79 23.27
N ALA A 151 8.05 -4.91 24.54
CA ALA A 151 8.83 -3.90 25.23
C ALA A 151 10.21 -3.71 24.59
N ALA A 152 10.88 -4.79 24.19
CA ALA A 152 12.16 -4.71 23.47
C ALA A 152 12.01 -4.00 22.11
N LEU A 153 11.00 -4.38 21.33
CA LEU A 153 10.73 -3.77 20.01
C LEU A 153 10.37 -2.29 20.10
N ARG A 154 9.64 -1.87 21.15
CA ARG A 154 9.40 -0.45 21.43
C ARG A 154 10.70 0.30 21.71
N ARG A 155 11.57 -0.23 22.57
CA ARG A 155 12.89 0.37 22.83
C ARG A 155 13.73 0.46 21.56
N PHE A 156 13.70 -0.58 20.71
CA PHE A 156 14.44 -0.56 19.44
C PHE A 156 13.85 0.47 18.47
N HIS A 157 12.52 0.59 18.40
CA HIS A 157 11.87 1.66 17.64
C HIS A 157 12.34 3.04 18.12
N ASP A 158 12.29 3.29 19.42
CA ASP A 158 12.68 4.58 19.99
C ASP A 158 14.16 4.88 19.77
N ALA A 159 15.02 3.86 19.85
CA ALA A 159 16.43 3.96 19.49
C ALA A 159 16.62 4.31 18.00
N VAL A 160 15.81 3.78 17.08
CA VAL A 160 15.87 4.17 15.65
C VAL A 160 15.49 5.64 15.47
N VAL A 161 14.45 6.10 16.18
CA VAL A 161 14.02 7.50 16.13
C VAL A 161 15.12 8.44 16.65
N GLN A 162 15.77 8.08 17.76
CA GLN A 162 16.78 8.91 18.42
C GLN A 162 18.16 8.84 17.75
N GLU A 163 18.65 7.64 17.46
CA GLU A 163 20.00 7.44 16.90
C GLU A 163 20.05 7.64 15.38
N LYS A 164 18.92 7.46 14.67
CA LYS A 164 18.86 7.48 13.19
C LYS A 164 17.69 8.32 12.66
N PRO A 165 17.60 9.63 13.00
CA PRO A 165 16.48 10.47 12.58
C PRO A 165 16.35 10.58 11.05
N TRP A 166 17.46 10.62 10.30
CA TRP A 166 17.41 10.63 8.84
C TRP A 166 16.78 9.34 8.26
N LEU A 167 17.14 8.19 8.82
CA LEU A 167 16.51 6.92 8.45
C LEU A 167 15.01 6.98 8.74
N TYR A 168 14.64 7.41 9.94
CA TYR A 168 13.25 7.40 10.38
C TYR A 168 12.35 8.40 9.63
N TYR A 169 12.79 9.65 9.47
CA TYR A 169 11.94 10.73 8.94
C TYR A 169 11.99 10.88 7.42
N VAL A 170 13.06 10.42 6.76
CA VAL A 170 13.25 10.62 5.31
C VAL A 170 13.31 9.29 4.57
N VAL A 171 14.27 8.42 4.93
CA VAL A 171 14.48 7.16 4.18
C VAL A 171 13.29 6.23 4.35
N ALA A 172 12.77 6.08 5.56
CA ALA A 172 11.69 5.14 5.83
C ALA A 172 10.41 5.49 5.05
N PRO A 173 9.88 6.73 5.07
CA PRO A 173 8.76 7.11 4.20
C PRO A 173 9.02 6.87 2.70
N LEU A 174 10.22 7.15 2.20
CA LEU A 174 10.53 6.91 0.78
C LEU A 174 10.51 5.42 0.42
N ARG A 175 11.11 4.57 1.26
CA ARG A 175 11.08 3.11 1.07
C ARG A 175 9.68 2.54 1.22
N LEU A 176 8.91 3.01 2.20
CA LEU A 176 7.52 2.64 2.37
C LEU A 176 6.66 3.09 1.17
N THR A 177 6.93 4.26 0.58
CA THR A 177 6.29 4.68 -0.68
C THR A 177 6.62 3.71 -1.81
N TYR A 178 7.87 3.26 -1.92
CA TYR A 178 8.27 2.23 -2.88
C TYR A 178 7.47 0.93 -2.66
N TYR A 179 7.36 0.43 -1.43
CA TYR A 179 6.57 -0.77 -1.12
C TYR A 179 5.07 -0.60 -1.29
N LEU A 180 4.53 0.63 -1.25
CA LEU A 180 3.10 0.87 -1.46
C LEU A 180 2.76 1.06 -2.95
N VAL A 181 3.58 1.82 -3.68
CA VAL A 181 3.25 2.35 -5.01
C VAL A 181 4.00 1.62 -6.12
N LEU A 182 5.25 1.21 -5.89
CA LEU A 182 6.12 0.59 -6.89
C LEU A 182 6.26 -0.92 -6.66
N THR A 183 5.20 -1.56 -6.18
CA THR A 183 5.20 -3.01 -6.03
C THR A 183 5.28 -3.66 -7.40
N GLY A 184 6.24 -4.56 -7.60
CA GLY A 184 6.13 -5.51 -8.70
C GLY A 184 4.93 -6.39 -8.39
N GLY A 185 3.79 -6.18 -9.06
CA GLY A 185 2.53 -6.94 -8.88
C GLY A 185 2.63 -8.43 -9.18
N GLY A 186 3.83 -8.99 -9.09
CA GLY A 186 4.24 -10.31 -9.54
C GLY A 186 3.55 -11.46 -8.83
N ASN A 187 3.05 -11.29 -7.61
CA ASN A 187 2.26 -12.34 -6.94
C ASN A 187 0.84 -12.46 -7.51
N SER A 188 0.39 -11.49 -8.32
CA SER A 188 -0.99 -11.44 -8.83
C SER A 188 -1.12 -12.00 -10.25
N ILE A 189 -0.03 -12.01 -11.03
CA ILE A 189 -0.05 -12.47 -12.43
C ILE A 189 0.28 -13.95 -12.50
N PHE A 190 1.32 -14.39 -11.79
CA PHE A 190 1.72 -15.79 -11.70
C PHE A 190 2.05 -16.12 -10.24
N ALA A 191 1.58 -17.25 -9.75
CA ALA A 191 1.82 -17.67 -8.36
C ALA A 191 3.29 -18.07 -8.09
N TRP A 192 4.05 -18.40 -9.14
CA TRP A 192 5.42 -18.92 -9.01
C TRP A 192 6.50 -17.83 -8.89
N PRO A 193 7.62 -18.15 -8.22
CA PRO A 193 8.83 -17.33 -8.23
C PRO A 193 9.32 -17.06 -9.66
N PHE A 194 9.92 -15.88 -9.89
CA PHE A 194 10.37 -15.50 -11.23
C PHE A 194 11.32 -16.51 -11.88
N GLY A 195 12.19 -17.16 -11.09
CA GLY A 195 13.13 -18.18 -11.58
C GLY A 195 12.44 -19.38 -12.24
N GLU A 196 11.28 -19.78 -11.72
CA GLU A 196 10.50 -20.96 -12.14
C GLU A 196 9.59 -20.69 -13.34
N LEU A 197 9.43 -19.43 -13.76
CA LEU A 197 8.57 -19.07 -14.88
C LEU A 197 9.21 -19.42 -16.24
N ALA A 198 8.37 -19.83 -17.19
CA ALA A 198 8.75 -19.96 -18.60
C ALA A 198 9.16 -18.59 -19.18
N LEU A 199 9.95 -18.59 -20.26
CA LEU A 199 10.47 -17.35 -20.86
C LEU A 199 9.37 -16.35 -21.26
N TRP A 200 8.26 -16.84 -21.84
CA TRP A 200 7.13 -15.98 -22.22
C TRP A 200 6.39 -15.42 -20.99
N GLN A 201 6.26 -16.19 -19.91
CA GLN A 201 5.67 -15.73 -18.64
C GLN A 201 6.54 -14.65 -18.00
N LYS A 202 7.87 -14.82 -18.03
CA LYS A 202 8.85 -13.82 -17.62
C LYS A 202 8.67 -12.53 -18.42
N ALA A 203 8.55 -12.63 -19.74
CA ALA A 203 8.33 -11.47 -20.61
C ALA A 203 7.03 -10.72 -20.28
N ILE A 204 5.91 -11.44 -20.09
CA ILE A 204 4.63 -10.84 -19.68
C ILE A 204 4.77 -10.17 -18.31
N ARG A 205 5.33 -10.86 -17.32
CA ARG A 205 5.50 -10.32 -15.97
C ARG A 205 6.37 -9.06 -15.97
N LEU A 206 7.45 -9.05 -16.75
CA LEU A 206 8.30 -7.88 -16.93
C LEU A 206 7.55 -6.74 -17.62
N LEU A 207 6.81 -7.01 -18.70
CA LEU A 207 6.01 -6.01 -19.40
C LEU A 207 5.01 -5.32 -18.46
N PHE A 208 4.25 -6.11 -17.69
CA PHE A 208 3.30 -5.57 -16.71
C PHE A 208 4.00 -4.78 -15.60
N THR A 209 5.13 -5.28 -15.09
CA THR A 209 5.89 -4.59 -14.03
C THR A 209 6.47 -3.27 -14.55
N CYS A 210 7.10 -3.26 -15.73
CA CYS A 210 7.64 -2.06 -16.35
C CYS A 210 6.55 -1.04 -16.68
N THR A 211 5.41 -1.49 -17.21
CA THR A 211 4.26 -0.61 -17.50
C THR A 211 3.71 0.01 -16.23
N HIS A 212 3.53 -0.80 -15.18
CA HIS A 212 3.10 -0.33 -13.87
C HIS A 212 4.07 0.70 -13.29
N TRP A 213 5.38 0.40 -13.27
CA TRP A 213 6.40 1.32 -12.77
C TRP A 213 6.48 2.62 -13.58
N LEU A 214 6.35 2.55 -14.90
CA LEU A 214 6.32 3.72 -15.76
C LEU A 214 5.12 4.63 -15.41
N LEU A 215 3.92 4.04 -15.31
CA LEU A 215 2.70 4.80 -15.02
C LEU A 215 2.68 5.36 -13.60
N MET A 216 3.13 4.59 -12.61
CA MET A 216 3.22 5.04 -11.22
C MET A 216 4.33 6.08 -11.03
N GLY A 217 5.50 5.89 -11.63
CA GLY A 217 6.57 6.88 -11.65
C GLY A 217 6.12 8.19 -12.29
N ALA A 218 5.42 8.11 -13.43
CA ALA A 218 4.78 9.27 -14.06
C ALA A 218 3.74 9.93 -13.15
N ALA A 219 2.93 9.15 -12.42
CA ALA A 219 1.95 9.69 -11.48
C ALA A 219 2.64 10.47 -10.34
N LEU A 220 3.70 9.91 -9.75
CA LEU A 220 4.51 10.58 -8.73
C LEU A 220 5.17 11.86 -9.27
N CYS A 221 5.78 11.80 -10.45
CA CYS A 221 6.32 12.99 -11.14
C CYS A 221 5.23 14.04 -11.37
N SER A 222 4.03 13.60 -11.73
CA SER A 222 2.88 14.49 -11.91
C SER A 222 2.49 15.23 -10.64
N TYR A 223 2.75 14.67 -9.45
CA TYR A 223 2.49 15.30 -8.16
C TYR A 223 3.48 16.42 -7.85
N CYS A 224 4.76 16.21 -8.16
CA CYS A 224 5.81 17.21 -7.96
C CYS A 224 5.79 18.31 -9.04
N TRP A 225 5.56 17.91 -10.30
CA TRP A 225 5.63 18.81 -11.44
C TRP A 225 4.46 18.60 -12.38
N TRP A 226 3.52 19.54 -12.31
CA TRP A 226 2.36 19.54 -13.19
C TRP A 226 2.48 20.63 -14.27
N PRO A 227 2.49 20.26 -15.56
CA PRO A 227 2.89 21.20 -16.59
C PRO A 227 1.95 22.38 -16.88
N ARG A 228 0.69 22.40 -16.40
CA ARG A 228 -0.25 23.56 -16.53
C ARG A 228 -1.40 23.52 -15.49
N PRO A 229 -1.80 24.65 -14.88
CA PRO A 229 -3.00 24.68 -14.06
C PRO A 229 -4.21 24.33 -14.95
N ARG A 230 -4.85 23.20 -14.65
CA ARG A 230 -6.15 22.86 -15.23
C ARG A 230 -7.23 23.08 -14.19
N SER A 231 -8.47 23.13 -14.66
CA SER A 231 -9.70 23.27 -13.89
C SER A 231 -9.68 22.52 -12.54
N ALA A 232 -10.42 23.04 -11.56
CA ALA A 232 -10.55 22.46 -10.23
C ALA A 232 -10.85 20.94 -10.23
N GLY A 233 -11.51 20.43 -11.29
CA GLY A 233 -11.73 18.99 -11.48
C GLY A 233 -10.47 18.13 -11.48
N TRP A 234 -9.31 18.63 -11.91
CA TRP A 234 -8.06 17.87 -11.87
C TRP A 234 -7.49 17.70 -10.47
N LEU A 235 -7.81 18.60 -9.54
CA LEU A 235 -7.45 18.42 -8.13
C LEU A 235 -8.18 17.20 -7.54
N LEU A 236 -9.41 16.93 -7.98
CA LEU A 236 -10.20 15.79 -7.53
C LEU A 236 -9.60 14.44 -7.94
N VAL A 237 -8.87 14.41 -9.06
CA VAL A 237 -8.17 13.19 -9.51
C VAL A 237 -6.83 13.01 -8.79
N ARG A 238 -6.13 14.11 -8.48
CA ARG A 238 -4.77 14.09 -7.91
C ARG A 238 -4.72 13.94 -6.40
N LEU A 239 -5.63 14.60 -5.68
CA LEU A 239 -5.58 14.63 -4.22
C LEU A 239 -5.82 13.26 -3.56
N PRO A 240 -6.73 12.39 -4.02
CA PRO A 240 -6.96 11.12 -3.33
C PRO A 240 -5.74 10.19 -3.31
N PRO A 241 -5.01 9.95 -4.42
CA PRO A 241 -3.76 9.19 -4.37
C PRO A 241 -2.71 9.80 -3.44
N ILE A 242 -2.49 11.12 -3.51
CA ILE A 242 -1.54 11.83 -2.63
C ILE A 242 -1.93 11.65 -1.17
N PHE A 243 -3.20 11.86 -0.85
CA PHE A 243 -3.74 11.69 0.50
C PHE A 243 -3.55 10.27 1.00
N VAL A 244 -3.85 9.24 0.20
CA VAL A 244 -3.65 7.84 0.58
C VAL A 244 -2.17 7.53 0.80
N ILE A 245 -1.28 8.02 -0.08
CA ILE A 245 0.17 7.84 0.11
C ILE A 245 0.60 8.48 1.43
N LEU A 246 0.27 9.75 1.67
CA LEU A 246 0.64 10.44 2.92
C LEU A 246 0.05 9.76 4.16
N LEU A 247 -1.24 9.41 4.12
CA LEU A 247 -1.92 8.75 5.22
C LEU A 247 -1.25 7.40 5.54
N PHE A 248 -1.08 6.54 4.54
CA PHE A 248 -0.55 5.20 4.78
C PHE A 248 0.95 5.21 5.06
N VAL A 249 1.73 6.00 4.34
CA VAL A 249 3.20 5.99 4.46
C VAL A 249 3.69 6.85 5.61
N VAL A 250 3.20 8.08 5.75
CA VAL A 250 3.74 9.06 6.71
C VAL A 250 3.05 8.95 8.06
N VAL A 251 1.71 8.90 8.07
CA VAL A 251 0.93 8.90 9.31
C VAL A 251 0.85 7.49 9.91
N LEU A 252 0.41 6.51 9.13
CA LEU A 252 0.19 5.14 9.61
C LEU A 252 1.43 4.26 9.54
N ARG A 253 2.44 4.64 8.72
CA ARG A 253 3.62 3.82 8.41
C ARG A 253 3.28 2.38 8.07
N TYR A 254 2.29 2.23 7.21
CA TYR A 254 1.64 0.99 6.85
C TYR A 254 1.65 0.87 5.33
N VAL A 255 2.20 -0.21 4.79
CA VAL A 255 2.29 -0.42 3.35
C VAL A 255 1.63 -1.73 2.98
N GLU A 256 0.45 -1.66 2.39
CA GLU A 256 -0.18 -2.84 1.83
C GLU A 256 -0.94 -2.44 0.58
N ALA A 257 -0.52 -3.02 -0.54
CA ALA A 257 -0.99 -2.65 -1.87
C ALA A 257 -2.53 -2.72 -2.00
N ARG A 258 -3.19 -3.61 -1.23
CA ARG A 258 -4.65 -3.74 -1.23
C ARG A 258 -5.38 -2.45 -0.84
N TYR A 259 -4.77 -1.57 -0.04
CA TYR A 259 -5.40 -0.30 0.32
C TYR A 259 -5.21 0.77 -0.76
N PHE A 260 -4.15 0.65 -1.57
CA PHE A 260 -3.90 1.57 -2.68
C PHE A 260 -4.83 1.30 -3.88
N ILE A 261 -5.39 0.09 -4.00
CA ILE A 261 -6.26 -0.31 -5.12
C ILE A 261 -7.45 0.64 -5.34
N VAL A 262 -7.95 1.27 -4.27
CA VAL A 262 -9.10 2.18 -4.30
C VAL A 262 -8.78 3.47 -5.06
N VAL A 263 -7.53 3.94 -4.99
CA VAL A 263 -7.06 5.17 -5.65
C VAL A 263 -6.17 4.89 -6.86
N TYR A 264 -5.85 3.62 -7.11
CA TYR A 264 -4.98 3.18 -8.20
C TYR A 264 -5.45 3.64 -9.60
N PRO A 265 -6.75 3.57 -9.97
CA PRO A 265 -7.21 4.08 -11.27
C PRO A 265 -6.98 5.58 -11.45
N LEU A 266 -7.13 6.37 -10.38
CA LEU A 266 -6.87 7.80 -10.41
C LEU A 266 -5.37 8.09 -10.57
N ALA A 267 -4.52 7.33 -9.89
CA ALA A 267 -3.07 7.41 -10.06
C ALA A 267 -2.67 7.09 -11.51
N LEU A 268 -3.19 5.99 -12.09
CA LEU A 268 -2.96 5.63 -13.50
C LEU A 268 -3.39 6.73 -14.47
N LEU A 269 -4.57 7.33 -14.25
CA LEU A 269 -5.06 8.43 -15.07
C LEU A 269 -4.11 9.63 -15.00
N THR A 270 -3.64 10.00 -13.79
CA THR A 270 -2.69 11.11 -13.62
C THR A 270 -1.35 10.85 -14.31
N GLY A 271 -0.80 9.63 -14.19
CA GLY A 271 0.44 9.25 -14.85
C GLY A 271 0.32 9.24 -16.37
N THR A 272 -0.78 8.72 -16.91
CA THR A 272 -1.04 8.67 -18.36
C THR A 272 -1.15 10.09 -18.95
N VAL A 273 -1.90 10.96 -18.28
CA VAL A 273 -2.06 12.36 -18.70
C VAL A 273 -0.74 13.12 -18.64
N TRP A 274 0.09 12.83 -17.63
CA TRP A 274 1.42 13.42 -17.53
C TRP A 274 2.34 12.96 -18.66
N LEU A 275 2.40 11.66 -18.94
CA LEU A 275 3.21 11.09 -20.04
C LEU A 275 2.80 11.62 -21.40
N THR A 276 1.50 11.71 -21.68
CA THR A 276 1.00 12.27 -22.96
C THR A 276 1.37 13.74 -23.11
N GLN A 277 1.30 14.54 -22.05
CA GLN A 277 1.75 15.93 -22.07
C GLN A 277 3.26 16.05 -22.25
N LEU A 278 4.04 15.19 -21.60
CA LEU A 278 5.49 15.13 -21.75
C LEU A 278 5.86 14.78 -23.20
N ALA A 279 5.25 13.74 -23.76
CA ALA A 279 5.45 13.31 -25.14
C ALA A 279 5.09 14.44 -26.13
N GLY A 280 3.98 15.15 -25.91
CA GLY A 280 3.59 16.30 -26.73
C GLY A 280 4.56 17.49 -26.67
N ARG A 281 5.35 17.61 -25.59
CA ARG A 281 6.42 18.64 -25.48
C ARG A 281 7.73 18.20 -26.13
N ILE A 282 8.12 16.94 -25.94
CA ILE A 282 9.39 16.40 -26.42
C ILE A 282 9.33 16.07 -27.92
N ALA A 283 8.26 15.43 -28.40
CA ALA A 283 8.17 14.94 -29.77
C ALA A 283 8.40 16.05 -30.82
N PRO A 284 7.78 17.25 -30.73
CA PRO A 284 8.06 18.32 -31.69
C PRO A 284 9.53 18.74 -31.71
N GLN A 285 10.22 18.73 -30.57
CA GLN A 285 11.64 19.12 -30.48
C GLN A 285 12.55 18.08 -31.14
N LEU A 286 12.23 16.80 -31.03
CA LEU A 286 12.97 15.72 -31.68
C LEU A 286 12.85 15.78 -33.21
N PHE A 287 11.64 16.07 -33.73
CA PHE A 287 11.41 16.10 -35.19
C PHE A 287 11.76 17.45 -35.85
N ARG A 288 11.87 18.57 -35.12
CA ARG A 288 12.22 19.88 -35.70
C ARG A 288 13.65 19.98 -36.22
N LYS A 289 14.58 19.14 -35.74
CA LYS A 289 16.01 19.19 -36.11
C LYS A 289 16.35 18.52 -37.45
N SER A 290 15.41 17.87 -38.12
CA SER A 290 15.66 17.24 -39.44
C SER A 290 15.42 18.18 -40.63
N GLY A 291 14.83 19.36 -40.42
CA GLY A 291 14.63 20.34 -41.47
C GLY A 291 15.91 21.10 -41.79
N LYS A 292 16.90 20.45 -42.43
CA LYS A 292 17.89 21.19 -43.22
C LYS A 292 17.09 22.04 -44.20
N ARG A 293 17.12 23.36 -44.01
CA ARG A 293 16.66 24.30 -45.02
C ARG A 293 17.41 23.93 -46.29
N ASN A 294 16.71 23.43 -47.30
CA ASN A 294 17.30 23.37 -48.64
C ASN A 294 17.79 24.79 -48.93
N PRO A 295 19.09 25.01 -49.16
CA PRO A 295 19.53 26.29 -49.68
C PRO A 295 18.75 26.47 -50.99
N LEU A 296 17.96 27.54 -51.05
CA LEU A 296 17.32 27.95 -52.29
C LEU A 296 18.45 28.04 -53.32
N ILE A 297 18.36 27.21 -54.35
CA ILE A 297 19.25 27.28 -55.50
C ILE A 297 18.96 28.66 -56.12
N PRO A 298 19.99 29.52 -56.28
CA PRO A 298 19.85 30.88 -56.76
C PRO A 298 19.35 30.95 -58.21
#